data_AF-A0A183DNY4-F1
#
_entry.id   AF-A0A183DNY4-F1
#
_cell.length_a   1.000
_cell.length_b   1.000
_cell.length_c   1.000
_cell.angle_alpha   90.00
_cell.angle_beta   90.00
_cell.angle_gamma   90.00
#
_symmetry.space_group_name_H-M   'P 1'
#
loop_
_entity.id
_entity.type
_entity.pdbx_description
1 polymer ?
#
loop_
_entity_poly.entity_id
_entity_poly.type
_entity_poly.pdbx_seq_one_letter_code
_entity_poly.pdbx_strand_id
1 'polypeptide(L)'
;MCTWKGRWDSFSGTRELGFFVDPLLSVKPSYSTRYFKKVETALTRRIRPDLAVWDWRTEKEAFAALKASVQSRKRGNIRKAENIIQHALALAPNHPDVLTEYGIVIEIGRKDLVQAEEYYTRALSYNPHHPEALMRRAKTLPLVEEIDKEMLRKLEKKRSYFLHIPRTSTALRQVMRESYFLHVYHTVAIEGNTMSLGQTRSILETRLAVAGKSILEHNEILGIDAALRFINQSVPHLLHIAVQVHLLRRSRNELILLCRNMASDKRICHHPPL
;
A
#
# COMPACT_ATOMS: atom_id res chain seq x y z
N MET A 1 -29.46 15.18 -24.15
CA MET A 1 -28.88 15.65 -22.88
C MET A 1 -29.44 14.78 -21.77
N CYS A 2 -28.70 13.77 -21.31
CA CYS A 2 -29.13 12.93 -20.19
C CYS A 2 -28.61 13.54 -18.90
N THR A 3 -29.48 14.22 -18.16
CA THR A 3 -29.21 14.68 -16.80
C THR A 3 -29.46 13.51 -15.85
N TRP A 4 -28.41 13.00 -15.21
CA TRP A 4 -28.53 12.03 -14.13
C TRP A 4 -29.10 12.73 -12.89
N LYS A 5 -30.43 12.80 -12.81
CA LYS A 5 -31.14 13.35 -11.64
C LYS A 5 -31.33 12.25 -10.60
N GLY A 6 -30.23 11.86 -9.95
CA GLY A 6 -30.24 10.99 -8.78
C GLY A 6 -30.77 11.75 -7.56
N ARG A 7 -31.58 11.09 -6.74
CA ARG A 7 -32.24 11.60 -5.52
C ARG A 7 -31.23 11.89 -4.40
N TRP A 8 -30.32 12.84 -4.61
CA TRP A 8 -29.30 13.28 -3.64
C TRP A 8 -29.35 14.80 -3.38
N ASP A 9 -30.37 15.50 -3.92
CA ASP A 9 -30.51 16.95 -3.84
C ASP A 9 -31.05 17.48 -2.49
N SER A 10 -31.29 16.60 -1.50
CA SER A 10 -31.88 17.00 -0.20
C SER A 10 -30.87 17.34 0.89
N PHE A 11 -29.58 17.51 0.58
CA PHE A 11 -28.58 18.02 1.53
C PHE A 11 -28.11 19.41 1.12
N SER A 12 -28.92 20.41 1.45
CA SER A 12 -28.56 21.83 1.42
C SER A 12 -27.56 22.15 2.53
N GLY A 13 -26.27 21.94 2.28
CA GLY A 13 -25.17 22.40 3.13
C GLY A 13 -24.01 22.83 2.24
N THR A 14 -23.74 24.14 2.21
CA THR A 14 -22.60 24.86 1.60
C THR A 14 -21.94 24.24 0.36
N ARG A 15 -22.02 24.93 -0.80
CA ARG A 15 -21.31 24.63 -2.05
C ARG A 15 -19.77 24.60 -1.94
N GLU A 16 -19.22 24.84 -0.76
CA GLU A 16 -17.85 24.44 -0.43
C GLU A 16 -17.86 22.92 -0.23
N LEU A 17 -17.60 22.21 -1.33
CA LEU A 17 -17.23 20.80 -1.33
C LEU A 17 -16.48 20.47 -0.03
N GLY A 18 -17.01 19.55 0.79
CA GLY A 18 -16.47 19.10 2.08
C GLY A 18 -15.12 18.36 1.95
N PHE A 19 -14.16 19.02 1.31
CA PHE A 19 -12.77 18.63 1.11
C PHE A 19 -11.93 18.78 2.37
N PHE A 20 -12.47 19.46 3.38
CA PHE A 20 -11.82 19.64 4.66
C PHE A 20 -12.06 18.41 5.53
N VAL A 21 -11.12 17.47 5.47
CA VAL A 21 -10.90 16.53 6.58
C VAL A 21 -10.26 17.36 7.68
N ASP A 22 -10.88 17.44 8.85
CA ASP A 22 -10.15 17.91 10.03
C ASP A 22 -9.09 16.85 10.36
N PRO A 23 -7.78 17.12 10.17
CA PRO A 23 -6.73 16.15 10.51
C PRO A 23 -6.54 16.03 12.03
N LEU A 24 -7.44 16.64 12.81
CA LEU A 24 -7.26 17.14 14.17
C LEU A 24 -8.25 16.56 15.17
N LEU A 25 -8.82 15.39 14.91
CA LEU A 25 -9.05 14.51 16.05
C LEU A 25 -7.67 14.07 16.52
N SER A 26 -7.28 14.58 17.68
CA SER A 26 -6.05 14.30 18.45
C SER A 26 -5.87 12.81 18.78
N VAL A 27 -5.98 11.94 17.80
CA VAL A 27 -5.36 10.63 17.80
C VAL A 27 -3.88 10.94 17.63
N LYS A 28 -3.18 11.09 18.77
CA LYS A 28 -1.77 10.71 18.79
C LYS A 28 -1.75 9.33 18.15
N PRO A 29 -1.11 9.13 16.99
CA PRO A 29 -0.91 7.78 16.51
C PRO A 29 -0.06 7.17 17.61
N SER A 30 -0.70 6.41 18.49
CA SER A 30 -0.02 5.41 19.27
C SER A 30 0.48 4.45 18.22
N TYR A 31 1.68 4.74 17.69
CA TYR A 31 2.45 3.81 16.89
C TYR A 31 2.82 2.67 17.85
N SER A 32 1.82 1.87 18.17
CA SER A 32 1.96 0.71 19.02
C SER A 32 2.82 -0.26 18.22
N THR A 33 4.06 -0.41 18.65
CA THR A 33 5.04 -1.37 18.11
C THR A 33 4.45 -2.79 18.04
N ARG A 34 3.39 -3.07 18.82
CA ARG A 34 2.59 -4.31 18.76
C ARG A 34 1.79 -4.50 17.48
N TYR A 35 1.27 -3.43 16.86
CA TYR A 35 0.50 -3.54 15.61
C TYR A 35 1.41 -3.89 14.43
N PHE A 36 2.58 -3.25 14.32
CA PHE A 36 3.58 -3.58 13.30
C PHE A 36 4.07 -5.02 13.43
N LYS A 37 4.46 -5.47 14.63
CA LYS A 37 4.87 -6.88 14.86
C LYS A 37 3.79 -7.89 14.46
N LYS A 38 2.50 -7.57 14.65
CA LYS A 38 1.37 -8.45 14.24
C LYS A 38 1.16 -8.47 12.72
N VAL A 39 1.34 -7.35 12.03
CA VAL A 39 1.25 -7.29 10.57
C VAL A 39 2.45 -7.99 9.93
N GLU A 40 3.64 -7.78 10.47
CA GLU A 40 4.89 -8.42 10.04
C GLU A 40 4.84 -9.95 10.21
N THR A 41 4.35 -10.43 11.36
CA THR A 41 4.08 -11.87 11.58
C THR A 41 2.94 -12.44 10.72
N ALA A 42 1.99 -11.61 10.28
CA ALA A 42 0.89 -12.03 9.40
C ALA A 42 1.30 -12.04 7.91
N LEU A 43 2.19 -11.15 7.49
CA LEU A 43 2.75 -11.09 6.13
C LEU A 43 3.78 -12.21 5.90
N THR A 44 4.62 -12.50 6.89
CA THR A 44 5.55 -13.65 6.84
C THR A 44 4.81 -14.99 6.70
N ARG A 45 3.58 -15.11 7.24
CA ARG A 45 2.71 -16.28 7.04
C ARG A 45 2.04 -16.37 5.67
N ARG A 46 2.04 -15.29 4.88
CA ARG A 46 1.33 -15.19 3.59
C ARG A 46 2.22 -15.38 2.38
N ILE A 47 3.54 -15.51 2.55
CA ILE A 47 4.41 -15.97 1.47
C ILE A 47 4.04 -17.43 1.25
N ARG A 48 3.24 -17.69 0.21
CA ARG A 48 2.95 -19.06 -0.22
C ARG A 48 4.28 -19.67 -0.65
N PRO A 49 4.72 -20.80 -0.06
CA PRO A 49 5.87 -21.54 -0.58
C PRO A 49 5.55 -22.19 -1.95
N ASP A 50 4.28 -22.16 -2.37
CA ASP A 50 3.79 -22.89 -3.53
C ASP A 50 3.79 -22.03 -4.80
N LEU A 51 4.92 -22.06 -5.51
CA LEU A 51 5.08 -22.25 -6.96
C LEU A 51 6.53 -21.94 -7.38
N ALA A 52 7.50 -22.52 -6.67
CA ALA A 52 8.84 -22.68 -7.23
C ALA A 52 8.77 -23.86 -8.21
N VAL A 53 8.60 -23.56 -9.50
CA VAL A 53 8.85 -24.56 -10.55
C VAL A 53 10.37 -24.72 -10.61
N TRP A 54 10.86 -25.79 -10.00
CA TRP A 54 12.29 -26.10 -9.91
C TRP A 54 12.78 -26.64 -11.26
N ASP A 55 13.65 -25.89 -11.94
CA ASP A 55 14.53 -26.45 -12.96
C ASP A 55 15.92 -26.66 -12.35
N TRP A 56 16.37 -27.90 -12.26
CA TRP A 56 17.66 -28.26 -11.67
C TRP A 56 18.85 -27.66 -12.44
N ARG A 57 18.65 -27.24 -13.70
CA ARG A 57 19.69 -26.60 -14.53
C ARG A 57 19.95 -25.16 -14.07
N THR A 58 18.88 -24.38 -13.89
CA THR A 58 18.98 -22.98 -13.46
C THR A 58 19.54 -22.87 -12.04
N GLU A 59 19.28 -23.86 -11.19
CA GLU A 59 19.82 -23.92 -9.84
C GLU A 59 21.35 -24.09 -9.81
N LYS A 60 21.90 -24.98 -10.65
CA LYS A 60 23.36 -25.17 -10.76
C LYS A 60 24.07 -23.91 -11.25
N GLU A 61 23.47 -23.22 -12.20
CA GLU A 61 23.97 -21.94 -12.72
C GLU A 61 23.90 -20.85 -11.65
N ALA A 62 22.80 -20.78 -10.88
CA ALA A 62 22.66 -19.85 -9.76
C ALA A 62 23.73 -20.08 -8.69
N PHE A 63 24.02 -21.34 -8.34
CA PHE A 63 25.10 -21.67 -7.39
C PHE A 63 26.49 -21.32 -7.92
N ALA A 64 26.74 -21.50 -9.22
CA ALA A 64 28.00 -21.09 -9.84
C ALA A 64 28.16 -19.56 -9.78
N ALA A 65 27.10 -18.81 -10.11
CA ALA A 65 27.07 -17.36 -10.00
C ALA A 65 27.25 -16.89 -8.54
N LEU A 66 26.60 -17.53 -7.57
CA LEU A 66 26.77 -17.26 -6.14
C LEU A 66 28.25 -17.37 -5.73
N LYS A 67 28.90 -18.49 -6.06
CA LYS A 67 30.33 -18.72 -5.77
C LYS A 67 31.21 -17.65 -6.43
N ALA A 68 30.93 -17.29 -7.68
CA ALA A 68 31.67 -16.24 -8.40
C ALA A 68 31.48 -14.84 -7.79
N SER A 69 30.27 -14.54 -7.27
CA SER A 69 30.00 -13.29 -6.54
C SER A 69 30.79 -13.24 -5.24
N VAL A 70 30.74 -14.30 -4.42
CA VAL A 70 31.49 -14.40 -3.16
C VAL A 70 32.98 -14.21 -3.40
N GLN A 71 33.53 -14.85 -4.45
CA GLN A 71 34.94 -14.69 -4.81
C GLN A 71 35.27 -13.27 -5.25
N SER A 72 34.40 -12.64 -6.05
CA SER A 72 34.58 -11.25 -6.49
C SER A 72 34.52 -10.27 -5.31
N ARG A 73 33.60 -10.51 -4.36
CA ARG A 73 33.48 -9.78 -3.10
C ARG A 73 34.75 -9.90 -2.26
N LYS A 74 35.27 -11.12 -2.06
CA LYS A 74 36.51 -11.38 -1.31
C LYS A 74 37.74 -10.73 -1.95
N ARG A 75 37.75 -10.57 -3.28
CA ARG A 75 38.78 -9.83 -4.03
C ARG A 75 38.63 -8.30 -3.97
N GLY A 76 37.61 -7.78 -3.28
CA GLY A 76 37.31 -6.34 -3.20
C GLY A 76 36.56 -5.77 -4.41
N ASN A 77 36.21 -6.59 -5.39
CA ASN A 77 35.50 -6.17 -6.61
C ASN A 77 33.99 -6.13 -6.38
N ILE A 78 33.53 -5.19 -5.54
CA ILE A 78 32.13 -5.15 -5.07
C ILE A 78 31.13 -4.90 -6.21
N ARG A 79 31.42 -3.98 -7.13
CA ARG A 79 30.54 -3.72 -8.30
C ARG A 79 30.35 -4.96 -9.18
N LYS A 80 31.41 -5.73 -9.36
CA LYS A 80 31.35 -6.99 -10.13
C LYS A 80 30.56 -8.05 -9.37
N ALA A 81 30.75 -8.16 -8.06
CA ALA A 81 29.98 -9.06 -7.21
C ALA A 81 28.48 -8.73 -7.28
N GLU A 82 28.12 -7.45 -7.27
CA GLU A 82 26.74 -6.97 -7.38
C GLU A 82 26.06 -7.40 -8.68
N ASN A 83 26.72 -7.22 -9.82
CA ASN A 83 26.18 -7.65 -11.10
C ASN A 83 26.01 -9.18 -11.17
N ILE A 84 26.98 -9.94 -10.64
CA ILE A 84 26.93 -11.41 -10.65
C ILE A 84 25.81 -11.93 -9.73
N ILE A 85 25.66 -11.35 -8.54
CA ILE A 85 24.63 -11.81 -7.59
C ILE A 85 23.21 -11.41 -8.03
N GLN A 86 23.05 -10.29 -8.74
CA GLN A 86 21.77 -9.94 -9.38
C GLN A 86 21.36 -11.01 -10.41
N HIS A 87 22.33 -11.52 -11.18
CA HIS A 87 22.07 -12.65 -12.08
C HIS A 87 21.68 -13.93 -11.31
N ALA A 88 22.39 -14.26 -10.22
CA ALA A 88 22.01 -15.38 -9.36
C ALA A 88 20.61 -15.23 -8.75
N LEU A 89 20.20 -14.02 -8.38
CA LEU A 89 18.88 -13.71 -7.84
C LEU A 89 17.78 -13.86 -8.89
N ALA A 90 18.05 -13.51 -10.16
CA ALA A 90 17.11 -13.71 -11.25
C ALA A 90 16.87 -15.21 -11.53
N LEU A 91 17.89 -16.05 -11.35
CA LEU A 91 17.78 -17.51 -11.51
C LEU A 91 17.12 -18.18 -10.30
N ALA A 92 17.44 -17.73 -9.08
CA ALA A 92 16.97 -18.31 -7.83
C ALA A 92 16.49 -17.23 -6.83
N PRO A 93 15.30 -16.63 -7.04
CA PRO A 93 14.84 -15.46 -6.27
C PRO A 93 14.53 -15.76 -4.79
N ASN A 94 14.35 -17.03 -4.44
CA ASN A 94 13.94 -17.47 -3.11
C ASN A 94 15.05 -18.21 -2.36
N HIS A 95 16.27 -18.28 -2.91
CA HIS A 95 17.35 -19.04 -2.29
C HIS A 95 17.99 -18.26 -1.12
N PRO A 96 17.99 -18.79 0.13
CA PRO A 96 18.48 -18.07 1.31
C PRO A 96 19.92 -17.57 1.18
N ASP A 97 20.83 -18.39 0.63
CA ASP A 97 22.24 -18.00 0.50
C ASP A 97 22.46 -16.88 -0.54
N VAL A 98 21.65 -16.87 -1.61
CA VAL A 98 21.73 -15.83 -2.65
C VAL A 98 21.21 -14.51 -2.12
N LEU A 99 20.09 -14.54 -1.39
CA LEU A 99 19.53 -13.38 -0.70
C LEU A 99 20.52 -12.81 0.34
N THR A 100 21.15 -13.69 1.13
CA THR A 100 22.12 -13.29 2.15
C THR A 100 23.36 -12.66 1.52
N GLU A 101 23.94 -13.27 0.49
CA GLU A 101 25.10 -12.69 -0.21
C GLU A 101 24.75 -11.38 -0.91
N TYR A 102 23.54 -11.23 -1.45
CA TYR A 102 23.12 -9.95 -2.03
C TYR A 102 23.00 -8.85 -0.97
N GLY A 103 22.43 -9.16 0.18
CA GLY A 103 22.39 -8.25 1.34
C GLY A 103 23.79 -7.78 1.74
N ILE A 104 24.77 -8.69 1.79
CA ILE A 104 26.16 -8.36 2.12
C ILE A 104 26.79 -7.44 1.06
N VAL A 105 26.55 -7.71 -0.22
CA VAL A 105 27.09 -6.90 -1.31
C VAL A 105 26.51 -5.48 -1.29
N ILE A 106 25.22 -5.33 -0.99
CA ILE A 106 24.57 -4.02 -0.83
C ILE A 106 25.09 -3.27 0.39
N GLU A 107 25.20 -3.97 1.53
CA GLU A 107 25.72 -3.42 2.79
C GLU A 107 27.13 -2.82 2.60
N ILE A 108 28.01 -3.55 1.89
CA ILE A 108 29.40 -3.10 1.66
C ILE A 108 29.49 -2.08 0.52
N GLY A 109 28.75 -2.30 -0.57
CA GLY A 109 28.89 -1.52 -1.80
C GLY A 109 28.18 -0.18 -1.75
N ARG A 110 26.88 -0.20 -1.48
CA ARG A 110 26.02 0.99 -1.46
C ARG A 110 25.89 1.62 -0.08
N LYS A 111 26.29 0.90 0.98
CA LYS A 111 26.09 1.27 2.39
C LYS A 111 24.61 1.48 2.74
N ASP A 112 23.73 0.76 2.04
CA ASP A 112 22.30 0.78 2.29
C ASP A 112 21.94 -0.34 3.28
N LEU A 113 21.89 0.04 4.56
CA LEU A 113 21.60 -0.89 5.65
C LEU A 113 20.13 -1.35 5.64
N VAL A 114 19.21 -0.49 5.20
CA VAL A 114 17.77 -0.77 5.20
C VAL A 114 17.47 -1.86 4.17
N GLN A 115 18.01 -1.70 2.96
CA GLN A 115 17.85 -2.70 1.92
C GLN A 115 18.57 -4.00 2.26
N ALA A 116 19.75 -3.95 2.89
CA ALA A 116 20.44 -5.16 3.34
C ALA A 116 19.64 -5.94 4.40
N GLU A 117 19.04 -5.25 5.37
CA GLU A 117 18.19 -5.88 6.40
C GLU A 117 16.98 -6.57 5.78
N GLU A 118 16.34 -5.96 4.78
CA GLU A 118 15.22 -6.56 4.06
C GLU A 118 15.61 -7.91 3.44
N TYR A 119 16.79 -7.99 2.80
CA TYR A 119 17.29 -9.24 2.22
C TYR A 119 17.62 -10.30 3.27
N TYR A 120 18.17 -9.92 4.42
CA TYR A 120 18.40 -10.85 5.52
C TYR A 120 17.08 -11.36 6.12
N THR A 121 16.08 -10.50 6.29
CA THR A 121 14.74 -10.88 6.76
C THR A 121 14.04 -11.83 5.78
N ARG A 122 14.15 -11.57 4.47
CA ARG A 122 13.65 -12.48 3.43
C ARG A 122 14.39 -13.82 3.42
N ALA A 123 15.70 -13.84 3.61
CA ALA A 123 16.46 -15.10 3.70
C ALA A 123 15.97 -15.94 4.90
N LEU A 124 15.73 -15.30 6.05
CA LEU A 124 15.25 -15.97 7.27
C LEU A 124 13.79 -16.43 7.18
N SER A 125 12.95 -15.80 6.34
CA SER A 125 11.59 -16.30 6.11
C SER A 125 11.58 -17.63 5.35
N TYR A 126 12.61 -17.90 4.54
CA TYR A 126 12.77 -19.17 3.84
C TYR A 126 13.58 -20.20 4.64
N ASN A 127 14.66 -19.77 5.30
CA ASN A 127 15.44 -20.60 6.21
C ASN A 127 15.66 -19.88 7.56
N PRO A 128 14.80 -20.15 8.57
CA PRO A 128 14.88 -19.51 9.89
C PRO A 128 16.19 -19.76 10.66
N HIS A 129 16.93 -20.82 10.31
CA HIS A 129 18.16 -21.23 10.97
C HIS A 129 19.43 -20.92 10.16
N HIS A 130 19.32 -20.10 9.11
CA HIS A 130 20.48 -19.74 8.29
C HIS A 130 21.49 -18.88 9.09
N PRO A 131 22.70 -19.39 9.38
CA PRO A 131 23.58 -18.81 10.40
C PRO A 131 24.14 -17.44 10.00
N GLU A 132 24.50 -17.24 8.72
CA GLU A 132 25.08 -15.98 8.28
C GLU A 132 24.03 -14.85 8.29
N ALA A 133 22.81 -15.08 7.79
CA ALA A 133 21.73 -14.09 7.86
C ALA A 133 21.35 -13.75 9.30
N LEU A 134 21.32 -14.72 10.23
CA LEU A 134 21.06 -14.44 11.65
C LEU A 134 22.13 -13.51 12.23
N MET A 135 23.41 -13.81 12.00
CA MET A 135 24.51 -12.98 12.48
C MET A 135 24.48 -11.58 11.86
N ARG A 136 24.25 -11.48 10.55
CA ARG A 136 24.20 -10.19 9.83
C ARG A 136 23.03 -9.35 10.32
N ARG A 137 21.82 -9.94 10.40
CA ARG A 137 20.63 -9.25 10.88
C ARG A 137 20.77 -8.79 12.33
N ALA A 138 21.37 -9.59 13.21
CA ALA A 138 21.63 -9.19 14.59
C ALA A 138 22.47 -7.90 14.68
N LYS A 139 23.34 -7.65 13.69
CA LYS A 139 24.15 -6.42 13.60
C LYS A 139 23.40 -5.26 12.94
N THR A 140 22.67 -5.52 11.85
CA THR A 140 22.02 -4.46 11.06
C THR A 140 20.70 -3.97 11.67
N LEU A 141 19.94 -4.87 12.32
CA LEU A 141 18.62 -4.56 12.86
C LEU A 141 18.59 -3.35 13.81
N PRO A 142 19.43 -3.24 14.85
CA PRO A 142 19.40 -2.06 15.74
C PRO A 142 19.74 -0.75 15.01
N LEU A 143 20.58 -0.82 13.97
CA LEU A 143 20.94 0.35 13.16
C LEU A 143 19.76 0.80 12.29
N VAL A 144 19.07 -0.14 11.64
CA VAL A 144 17.88 0.14 10.84
C VAL A 144 16.75 0.67 11.71
N GLU A 145 16.54 0.10 12.90
CA GLU A 145 15.55 0.61 13.85
C GLU A 145 15.80 2.08 14.24
N GLU A 146 17.05 2.51 14.38
CA GLU A 146 17.36 3.91 14.68
C GLU A 146 17.19 4.81 13.44
N ILE A 147 17.54 4.33 12.25
CA ILE A 147 17.27 5.03 10.98
C ILE A 147 15.76 5.28 10.83
N ASP A 148 14.94 4.25 11.08
CA ASP A 148 13.48 4.35 11.01
C ASP A 148 12.92 5.33 12.05
N LYS A 149 13.38 5.25 13.30
CA LYS A 149 12.99 6.21 14.35
C LYS A 149 13.33 7.65 13.95
N GLU A 150 14.51 7.88 13.39
CA GLU A 150 14.93 9.21 12.97
C GLU A 150 14.09 9.72 11.78
N MET A 151 13.77 8.84 10.82
CA MET A 151 12.86 9.16 9.72
C MET A 151 11.46 9.54 10.24
N LEU A 152 10.92 8.78 11.20
CA LEU A 152 9.66 9.09 11.85
C LEU A 152 9.70 10.41 12.63
N ARG A 153 10.80 10.71 13.35
CA ARG A 153 10.99 12.01 14.02
C ARG A 153 10.95 13.17 13.03
N LYS A 154 11.57 13.03 11.86
CA LYS A 154 11.54 14.05 10.78
C LYS A 154 10.12 14.24 10.24
N LEU A 155 9.38 13.15 10.02
CA LEU A 155 7.99 13.21 9.59
C LEU A 155 7.10 13.89 10.64
N GLU A 156 7.32 13.59 11.93
CA GLU A 156 6.59 14.21 13.02
C GLU A 156 6.83 15.73 13.10
N LYS A 157 8.07 16.17 12.91
CA LYS A 157 8.40 17.61 12.83
C LYS A 157 7.67 18.28 11.66
N LYS A 158 7.68 17.66 10.46
CA LYS A 158 6.96 18.18 9.28
C LYS A 158 5.45 18.22 9.52
N ARG A 159 4.88 17.18 10.14
CA ARG A 159 3.48 17.11 10.52
C ARG A 159 3.12 18.24 11.48
N SER A 160 3.90 18.42 12.54
CA SER A 160 3.71 19.50 13.50
C SER A 160 3.71 20.86 12.80
N TYR A 161 4.71 21.15 11.97
CA TYR A 161 4.76 22.38 11.18
C TYR A 161 3.49 22.59 10.33
N PHE A 162 3.04 21.55 9.61
CA PHE A 162 1.82 21.60 8.80
C PHE A 162 0.57 21.92 9.65
N LEU A 163 0.47 21.36 10.86
CA LEU A 163 -0.67 21.62 11.75
C LEU A 163 -0.71 23.04 12.32
N HIS A 164 0.43 23.74 12.38
CA HIS A 164 0.48 25.14 12.82
C HIS A 164 0.05 26.14 11.72
N ILE A 165 -0.12 25.70 10.47
CA ILE A 165 -0.55 26.57 9.38
C ILE A 165 -2.01 27.00 9.62
N PRO A 166 -2.32 28.31 9.61
CA PRO A 166 -3.66 28.80 9.88
C PRO A 166 -4.66 28.35 8.80
N ARG A 167 -5.84 27.90 9.24
CA ARG A 167 -6.90 27.37 8.36
C ARG A 167 -7.53 28.42 7.45
N THR A 168 -7.39 29.69 7.81
CA THR A 168 -7.88 30.83 7.01
C THR A 168 -7.06 31.04 5.74
N SER A 169 -5.87 30.45 5.63
CA SER A 169 -5.01 30.55 4.45
C SER A 169 -5.72 30.02 3.19
N THR A 170 -5.87 30.90 2.19
CA THR A 170 -6.40 30.54 0.87
C THR A 170 -5.51 29.53 0.15
N ALA A 171 -4.19 29.67 0.29
CA ALA A 171 -3.22 28.75 -0.29
C ALA A 171 -3.38 27.33 0.28
N LEU A 172 -3.58 27.19 1.60
CA LEU A 172 -3.83 25.89 2.23
C LEU A 172 -5.13 25.27 1.70
N ARG A 173 -6.21 26.05 1.59
CA ARG A 173 -7.49 25.58 1.03
C ARG A 173 -7.34 25.09 -0.41
N GLN A 174 -6.59 25.81 -1.24
CA GLN A 174 -6.31 25.43 -2.62
C GLN A 174 -5.53 24.11 -2.67
N VAL A 175 -4.44 24.00 -1.92
CA VAL A 175 -3.61 22.78 -1.88
C VAL A 175 -4.41 21.58 -1.36
N MET A 176 -5.26 21.76 -0.35
CA MET A 176 -6.12 20.68 0.16
C MET A 176 -7.14 20.20 -0.88
N ARG A 177 -7.76 21.12 -1.63
CA ARG A 177 -8.67 20.78 -2.73
C ARG A 177 -7.95 20.05 -3.86
N GLU A 178 -6.76 20.49 -4.23
CA GLU A 178 -5.92 19.83 -5.23
C GLU A 178 -5.50 18.42 -4.79
N SER A 179 -5.09 18.27 -3.53
CA SER A 179 -4.74 16.98 -2.92
C SER A 179 -5.91 15.99 -2.94
N TYR A 180 -7.15 16.47 -2.74
CA TYR A 180 -8.34 15.63 -2.86
C TYR A 180 -8.49 15.01 -4.24
N PHE A 181 -8.40 15.81 -5.31
CA PHE A 181 -8.51 15.30 -6.67
C PHE A 181 -7.37 14.35 -7.02
N LEU A 182 -6.15 14.67 -6.57
CA LEU A 182 -4.99 13.80 -6.75
C LEU A 182 -5.20 12.45 -6.04
N HIS A 183 -5.75 12.45 -4.83
CA HIS A 183 -6.01 11.21 -4.08
C HIS A 183 -7.02 10.32 -4.81
N VAL A 184 -8.16 10.89 -5.24
CA VAL A 184 -9.17 10.13 -6.01
C VAL A 184 -8.56 9.58 -7.30
N TYR A 185 -7.84 10.42 -8.05
CA TYR A 185 -7.20 9.99 -9.30
C TYR A 185 -6.19 8.87 -9.07
N HIS A 186 -5.27 9.00 -8.12
CA HIS A 186 -4.24 7.99 -7.90
C HIS A 186 -4.84 6.68 -7.36
N THR A 187 -5.86 6.72 -6.51
CA THR A 187 -6.45 5.47 -6.00
C THR A 187 -7.13 4.68 -7.12
N VAL A 188 -7.91 5.33 -7.99
CA VAL A 188 -8.58 4.62 -9.09
C VAL A 188 -7.59 4.21 -10.18
N ALA A 189 -6.55 5.02 -10.43
CA ALA A 189 -5.52 4.69 -11.41
C ALA A 189 -4.69 3.46 -11.00
N ILE A 190 -4.41 3.29 -9.69
CA ILE A 190 -3.76 2.08 -9.17
C ILE A 190 -4.64 0.84 -9.38
N GLU A 191 -5.96 0.99 -9.33
CA GLU A 191 -6.93 -0.08 -9.62
C GLU A 191 -7.08 -0.35 -11.13
N GLY A 192 -6.44 0.45 -11.98
CA GLY A 192 -6.40 0.26 -13.44
C GLY A 192 -7.34 1.17 -14.23
N ASN A 193 -7.96 2.16 -13.59
CA ASN A 193 -8.82 3.14 -14.26
C ASN A 193 -8.00 4.00 -15.24
N THR A 194 -8.53 4.23 -16.45
CA THR A 194 -7.81 4.91 -17.53
C THR A 194 -8.14 6.40 -17.65
N MET A 195 -8.95 6.94 -16.75
CA MET A 195 -9.30 8.36 -16.72
C MET A 195 -8.07 9.22 -16.43
N SER A 196 -7.93 10.35 -17.12
CA SER A 196 -6.88 11.32 -16.77
C SER A 196 -7.24 12.13 -15.52
N LEU A 197 -6.26 12.80 -14.91
CA LEU A 197 -6.50 13.70 -13.78
C LEU A 197 -7.49 14.83 -14.14
N GLY A 198 -7.39 15.38 -15.36
CA GLY A 198 -8.31 16.42 -15.83
C GLY A 198 -9.74 15.92 -16.01
N GLN A 199 -9.90 14.70 -16.55
CA GLN A 199 -11.21 14.05 -16.67
C GLN A 199 -11.81 13.74 -15.29
N THR A 200 -11.00 13.19 -14.39
CA THR A 200 -11.40 12.90 -13.00
C THR A 200 -11.84 14.17 -12.28
N ARG A 201 -11.09 15.27 -12.41
CA ARG A 201 -11.48 16.58 -11.89
C ARG A 201 -12.81 17.06 -12.47
N SER A 202 -12.96 17.00 -13.78
CA SER A 202 -14.20 17.42 -14.45
C SER A 202 -15.41 16.64 -13.94
N ILE A 203 -15.30 15.32 -13.77
CA ILE A 203 -16.37 14.48 -13.21
C ILE A 203 -16.71 14.90 -11.78
N LEU A 204 -15.70 15.13 -10.93
CA LEU A 204 -15.91 15.48 -9.52
C LEU A 204 -16.47 16.89 -9.32
N GLU A 205 -16.09 17.85 -10.17
CA GLU A 205 -16.54 19.24 -10.09
C GLU A 205 -17.90 19.46 -10.76
N THR A 206 -18.10 18.91 -11.95
CA THR A 206 -19.29 19.19 -12.78
C THR A 206 -20.36 18.11 -12.70
N ARG A 207 -20.01 16.91 -12.21
CA ARG A 207 -20.85 15.70 -12.27
C ARG A 207 -21.28 15.32 -13.70
N LEU A 208 -20.55 15.79 -14.71
CA LEU A 208 -20.79 15.43 -16.11
C LEU A 208 -19.98 14.19 -16.50
N ALA A 209 -20.57 13.36 -17.35
CA ALA A 209 -19.89 12.21 -17.92
C ALA A 209 -18.91 12.65 -19.03
N VAL A 210 -17.76 11.99 -19.08
CA VAL A 210 -16.76 12.12 -20.14
C VAL A 210 -17.10 11.17 -21.27
N ALA A 211 -17.27 11.71 -22.48
CA ALA A 211 -17.59 10.92 -23.65
C ALA A 211 -16.46 9.93 -24.01
N GLY A 212 -16.83 8.74 -24.49
CA GLY A 212 -15.88 7.71 -24.93
C GLY A 212 -15.19 6.95 -23.79
N LYS A 213 -15.64 7.11 -22.54
CA LYS A 213 -15.10 6.42 -21.37
C LYS A 213 -16.15 5.51 -20.73
N SER A 214 -15.70 4.49 -19.99
CA SER A 214 -16.59 3.51 -19.39
C SER A 214 -17.41 4.11 -18.24
N ILE A 215 -18.69 3.75 -18.14
CA ILE A 215 -19.54 4.15 -16.99
C ILE A 215 -18.98 3.58 -15.68
N LEU A 216 -18.36 2.40 -15.72
CA LEU A 216 -17.74 1.78 -14.57
C LEU A 216 -16.62 2.68 -14.00
N GLU A 217 -15.76 3.21 -14.86
CA GLU A 217 -14.67 4.11 -14.47
C GLU A 217 -15.18 5.39 -13.81
N HIS A 218 -16.33 5.91 -14.26
CA HIS A 218 -16.98 7.05 -13.62
C HIS A 218 -17.54 6.68 -12.25
N ASN A 219 -18.19 5.52 -12.13
CA ASN A 219 -18.77 5.05 -10.87
C ASN A 219 -17.70 4.76 -9.81
N GLU A 220 -16.52 4.28 -10.20
CA GLU A 220 -15.38 4.13 -9.29
C GLU A 220 -14.95 5.49 -8.72
N ILE A 221 -14.75 6.49 -9.57
CA ILE A 221 -14.39 7.86 -9.16
C ILE A 221 -15.44 8.44 -8.21
N LEU A 222 -16.72 8.32 -8.55
CA LEU A 222 -17.83 8.81 -7.74
C LEU A 222 -17.97 8.03 -6.43
N GLY A 223 -17.67 6.73 -6.45
CA GLY A 223 -17.67 5.87 -5.27
C GLY A 223 -16.61 6.28 -4.26
N ILE A 224 -15.38 6.54 -4.72
CA ILE A 224 -14.31 7.07 -3.87
C ILE A 224 -14.66 8.45 -3.33
N ASP A 225 -15.20 9.36 -4.15
CA ASP A 225 -15.65 10.68 -3.72
C ASP A 225 -16.71 10.60 -2.61
N ALA A 226 -17.70 9.72 -2.76
CA ALA A 226 -18.71 9.48 -1.75
C ALA A 226 -18.10 8.90 -0.45
N ALA A 227 -17.17 7.95 -0.58
CA ALA A 227 -16.48 7.35 0.56
C ALA A 227 -15.65 8.38 1.35
N LEU A 228 -14.90 9.24 0.66
CA LEU A 228 -14.11 10.29 1.31
C LEU A 228 -15.00 11.32 2.01
N ARG A 229 -16.07 11.77 1.36
CA ARG A 229 -17.05 12.67 1.99
C ARG A 229 -17.67 12.05 3.23
N PHE A 230 -18.06 10.78 3.14
CA PHE A 230 -18.61 10.04 4.26
C PHE A 230 -17.62 9.98 5.42
N ILE A 231 -16.35 9.64 5.16
CA ILE A 231 -15.29 9.64 6.18
C ILE A 231 -15.17 11.04 6.80
N ASN A 232 -15.02 12.09 6.00
CA ASN A 232 -14.81 13.46 6.51
C ASN A 232 -15.97 13.95 7.38
N GLN A 233 -17.21 13.62 7.00
CA GLN A 233 -18.41 13.99 7.75
C GLN A 233 -18.62 13.12 8.99
N SER A 234 -18.20 11.86 8.96
CA SER A 234 -18.34 10.91 10.07
C SER A 234 -17.21 11.02 11.08
N VAL A 235 -16.03 11.51 10.68
CA VAL A 235 -14.82 11.59 11.51
C VAL A 235 -15.02 12.39 12.81
N PRO A 236 -15.72 13.55 12.84
CA PRO A 236 -16.08 14.22 14.09
C PRO A 236 -16.79 13.32 15.12
N HIS A 237 -17.51 12.29 14.64
CA HIS A 237 -18.23 11.30 15.46
C HIS A 237 -17.39 10.02 15.74
N LEU A 238 -16.21 9.85 15.12
CA LEU A 238 -15.36 8.66 15.21
C LEU A 238 -14.55 8.50 16.50
N LEU A 239 -14.56 9.50 17.40
CA LEU A 239 -14.14 9.27 18.81
C LEU A 239 -14.90 8.08 19.43
N HIS A 240 -16.07 7.72 18.89
CA HIS A 240 -16.88 6.58 19.31
C HIS A 240 -16.60 5.26 18.54
N ILE A 241 -16.08 5.30 17.31
CA ILE A 241 -15.98 4.08 16.46
C ILE A 241 -14.72 3.25 16.76
N ALA A 242 -13.76 3.76 17.55
CA ALA A 242 -12.68 2.92 18.08
C ALA A 242 -13.20 1.70 18.88
N VAL A 243 -14.43 1.76 19.40
CA VAL A 243 -15.12 0.63 20.04
C VAL A 243 -15.78 -0.32 19.01
N GLN A 244 -16.10 0.16 17.81
CA GLN A 244 -16.88 -0.55 16.79
C GLN A 244 -16.06 -1.21 15.67
N VAL A 245 -14.73 -1.00 15.59
CA VAL A 245 -13.88 -1.75 14.64
C VAL A 245 -13.90 -3.27 14.91
N HIS A 246 -14.26 -3.70 16.12
CA HIS A 246 -14.60 -5.11 16.40
C HIS A 246 -15.86 -5.58 15.66
N LEU A 247 -16.84 -4.71 15.45
CA LEU A 247 -18.12 -5.03 14.78
C LEU A 247 -18.00 -5.03 13.25
N LEU A 248 -17.19 -4.15 12.66
CA LEU A 248 -16.97 -4.11 11.20
C LEU A 248 -16.30 -5.39 10.64
N ARG A 249 -15.51 -6.07 11.45
CA ARG A 249 -14.90 -7.36 11.07
C ARG A 249 -15.92 -8.49 10.98
N ARG A 250 -17.03 -8.37 11.73
CA ARG A 250 -18.16 -9.32 11.73
C ARG A 250 -19.05 -9.08 10.52
N SER A 251 -19.37 -7.81 10.23
CA SER A 251 -20.24 -7.44 9.10
C SER A 251 -19.60 -7.58 7.72
N ARG A 252 -18.26 -7.46 7.58
CA ARG A 252 -17.60 -7.71 6.28
C ARG A 252 -17.74 -9.17 5.82
N ASN A 253 -17.70 -10.13 6.75
CA ASN A 253 -17.91 -11.54 6.41
C ASN A 253 -19.38 -11.85 6.12
N GLU A 254 -20.32 -11.20 6.81
CA GLU A 254 -21.76 -11.34 6.54
C GLU A 254 -22.20 -10.70 5.21
N LEU A 255 -21.64 -9.55 4.83
CA LEU A 255 -21.91 -8.90 3.54
C LEU A 255 -21.35 -9.71 2.36
N ILE A 256 -20.18 -10.33 2.51
CA ILE A 256 -19.63 -11.22 1.48
C ILE A 256 -20.48 -12.50 1.34
N LEU A 257 -21.03 -13.01 2.44
CA LEU A 257 -21.99 -14.13 2.44
C LEU A 257 -23.32 -13.75 1.81
N LEU A 258 -23.85 -12.57 2.09
CA LEU A 258 -25.07 -12.03 1.47
C LEU A 258 -24.89 -11.81 -0.04
N CYS A 259 -23.76 -11.26 -0.48
CA CYS A 259 -23.46 -11.10 -1.91
C CYS A 259 -23.27 -12.44 -2.63
N ARG A 260 -22.72 -13.47 -1.97
CA ARG A 260 -22.63 -14.84 -2.54
C ARG A 260 -24.00 -15.53 -2.63
N ASN A 261 -24.87 -15.33 -1.64
CA ASN A 261 -26.21 -15.90 -1.65
C ASN A 261 -27.09 -15.22 -2.71
N MET A 262 -26.97 -13.90 -2.91
CA MET A 262 -27.68 -13.19 -3.98
C MET A 262 -27.22 -13.55 -5.40
N ALA A 263 -25.95 -13.98 -5.58
CA ALA A 263 -25.46 -14.46 -6.88
C ALA A 263 -25.94 -15.89 -7.24
N SER A 264 -26.56 -16.61 -6.29
CA SER A 264 -26.98 -18.01 -6.45
C SER A 264 -28.46 -18.15 -6.84
N ASP A 265 -29.24 -17.07 -6.76
CA ASP A 265 -30.70 -17.11 -6.92
C ASP A 265 -31.13 -16.84 -8.38
N LYS A 266 -31.14 -17.89 -9.21
CA LYS A 266 -31.68 -17.88 -10.59
C LYS A 266 -33.21 -18.04 -10.63
N ARG A 267 -33.96 -17.30 -9.83
CA ARG A 267 -35.43 -17.17 -9.95
C ARG A 267 -35.72 -15.71 -9.61
N ILE A 268 -36.12 -14.86 -10.55
CA ILE A 268 -37.49 -14.75 -11.07
C ILE A 268 -37.39 -13.86 -12.32
N CYS A 269 -37.48 -14.45 -13.51
CA CYS A 269 -37.89 -13.77 -14.74
C CYS A 269 -39.02 -14.62 -15.33
N HIS A 270 -40.25 -14.38 -14.92
CA HIS A 270 -41.43 -14.82 -15.67
C HIS A 270 -42.32 -13.61 -15.92
N HIS A 271 -42.39 -13.23 -17.19
CA HIS A 271 -43.40 -12.33 -17.73
C HIS A 271 -44.80 -12.99 -17.62
N PRO A 272 -45.86 -12.22 -17.39
CA PRO A 272 -47.22 -12.73 -17.50
C PRO A 272 -47.62 -12.82 -18.98
N PRO A 273 -48.29 -13.91 -19.44
CA PRO A 273 -48.97 -13.91 -20.72
C PRO A 273 -50.34 -13.23 -20.58
N LEU A 274 -50.83 -12.73 -21.72
CA LEU A 274 -52.12 -12.06 -21.95
C LEU A 274 -53.32 -12.81 -21.35
#